data_AF-A0A8T7DZ09-F1
#
_entry.id   AF-A0A8T7DZ09-F1
#
_cell.length_a   1.000
_cell.length_b   1.000
_cell.length_c   1.000
_cell.angle_alpha   90.00
_cell.angle_beta   90.00
_cell.angle_gamma   90.00
#
_symmetry.space_group_name_H-M   'P 1'
#
loop_
_entity.id
_entity.type
_entity.pdbx_description
1 polymer ?
#
loop_
_entity_poly.entity_id
_entity_poly.type
_entity_poly.pdbx_seq_one_letter_code
_entity_poly.pdbx_strand_id
1 'polypeptide(L)' 'MLRESALDDTVALQLEAEAAATLLLAYTTGCIEQYVRSAFERRPAAEFAAHWPALEHAVFARTARDGGIS' A
#
# COMPACT_ATOMS: atom_id res chain seq x y z
N MET A 1 15.94 -11.59 13.05
CA MET A 1 16.27 -10.31 12.38
C MET A 1 15.87 -10.47 10.93
N LEU A 2 14.67 -10.00 10.58
CA LEU A 2 14.11 -10.10 9.24
C LEU A 2 15.01 -9.24 8.34
N ARG A 3 15.77 -9.87 7.44
CA ARG A 3 16.66 -9.17 6.53
C ARG A 3 15.81 -8.34 5.56
N GLU A 4 15.80 -7.05 5.85
CA GLU A 4 15.83 -5.90 4.95
C GLU A 4 16.69 -6.23 3.71
N SER A 5 16.14 -7.05 2.82
CA SER A 5 16.83 -7.58 1.66
C SER A 5 16.36 -6.79 0.46
N ALA A 6 17.23 -5.86 0.05
CA ALA A 6 17.24 -5.24 -1.26
C ALA A 6 15.85 -4.72 -1.68
N LEU A 7 15.38 -3.67 -0.99
CA LEU A 7 14.40 -2.80 -1.62
C LEU A 7 15.08 -2.20 -2.85
N ASP A 8 14.53 -2.53 -4.00
CA ASP A 8 14.81 -1.88 -5.26
C ASP A 8 14.84 -0.36 -5.01
N ASP A 9 16.00 0.29 -5.17
CA ASP A 9 16.23 1.74 -4.93
C ASP A 9 15.29 2.66 -5.74
N THR A 10 14.42 2.07 -6.55
CA THR A 10 13.43 2.71 -7.40
C THR A 10 12.16 3.13 -6.64
N VAL A 11 11.90 2.61 -5.43
CA VAL A 11 10.66 2.88 -4.68
C VAL A 11 10.97 3.39 -3.27
N ALA A 12 10.79 4.70 -3.06
CA ALA A 12 10.89 5.31 -1.74
C ALA A 12 9.51 5.41 -1.08
N LEU A 13 9.44 5.28 0.24
CA LEU A 13 8.22 5.62 0.97
C LEU A 13 8.01 7.13 0.93
N GLN A 14 6.80 7.55 0.57
CA GLN A 14 6.38 8.95 0.65
C GLN A 14 5.94 9.34 2.06
N LEU A 15 5.49 8.35 2.83
CA LEU A 15 5.11 8.49 4.24
C LEU A 15 6.23 7.98 5.14
N GLU A 16 6.30 8.50 6.36
CA GLU A 16 7.05 7.83 7.43
C GLU A 16 6.62 6.37 7.55
N ALA A 17 7.56 5.47 7.80
CA ALA A 17 7.31 4.02 7.79
C ALA A 17 6.16 3.61 8.72
N GLU A 18 6.05 4.25 9.88
CA GLU A 18 4.96 4.01 10.85
C GLU A 18 3.60 4.48 10.32
N ALA A 19 3.56 5.61 9.60
CA ALA A 19 2.33 6.12 8.98
C ALA A 19 1.88 5.21 7.82
N ALA A 20 2.82 4.73 6.99
CA ALA A 20 2.54 3.76 5.93
C ALA A 20 1.98 2.44 6.51
N ALA A 21 2.62 1.90 7.55
CA ALA A 21 2.17 0.69 8.22
C ALA A 21 0.76 0.86 8.82
N THR A 22 0.51 2.00 9.47
CA THR A 22 -0.80 2.33 10.05
C THR A 22 -1.88 2.39 8.98
N LEU A 23 -1.60 3.02 7.84
CA LEU A 23 -2.54 3.12 6.72
C LEU A 23 -2.90 1.74 6.15
N LEU A 24 -1.91 0.90 5.89
CA LEU A 24 -2.11 -0.45 5.35
C LEU A 24 -2.87 -1.35 6.35
N LEU A 25 -2.59 -1.21 7.65
CA LEU A 25 -3.29 -1.93 8.70
C LEU A 25 -4.76 -1.50 8.80
N ALA A 26 -5.02 -0.19 8.77
CA ALA A 26 -6.38 0.35 8.80
C ALA A 26 -7.21 -0.11 7.59
N TYR A 27 -6.61 -0.09 6.40
CA TYR A 27 -7.24 -0.62 5.18
C TYR A 27 -7.60 -2.10 5.33
N THR A 28 -6.65 -2.93 5.77
CA THR A 28 -6.85 -4.38 5.93
C THR A 28 -7.94 -4.67 6.97
N THR A 29 -7.94 -3.93 8.07
CA THR A 29 -8.95 -4.03 9.13
C THR A 29 -10.34 -3.70 8.59
N GLY A 30 -10.48 -2.58 7.85
CA GLY A 30 -11.74 -2.21 7.22
C GLY A 30 -12.26 -3.23 6.21
N CYS A 31 -11.37 -3.93 5.49
CA CYS A 31 -11.77 -5.03 4.60
C CYS A 31 -12.33 -6.23 5.36
N ILE A 32 -11.72 -6.60 6.49
CA ILE A 32 -12.20 -7.69 7.36
C ILE A 32 -13.55 -7.33 7.97
N GLU A 33 -13.71 -6.09 8.47
CA GLU A 33 -14.99 -5.63 9.02
C GLU A 33 -16.11 -5.65 7.99
N GLN A 34 -15.83 -5.23 6.76
CA GLN A 34 -16.80 -5.28 5.66
C GLN A 34 -17.19 -6.72 5.32
N TYR A 35 -16.24 -7.65 5.31
CA TYR A 35 -16.52 -9.07 5.11
C TYR A 35 -17.47 -9.61 6.18
N VAL A 36 -17.21 -9.33 7.45
CA VAL A 36 -18.10 -9.72 8.56
C VAL A 36 -19.48 -9.08 8.43
N ARG A 37 -19.56 -7.78 8.14
CA ARG A 37 -20.84 -7.05 7.96
C ARG A 37 -21.64 -7.54 6.75
N SER A 38 -20.96 -8.05 5.73
CA SER A 38 -21.58 -8.67 4.55
C SER A 38 -22.04 -10.10 4.77
N ALA A 39 -22.14 -10.57 6.03
CA ALA A 39 -22.43 -11.97 6.34
C ALA A 39 -21.51 -12.96 5.61
N PHE A 40 -20.23 -12.59 5.47
CA PHE A 40 -19.19 -13.38 4.81
C PHE A 40 -19.35 -13.53 3.27
N GLU A 41 -20.08 -12.62 2.61
CA GLU A 41 -20.27 -12.66 1.15
C GLU A 41 -19.17 -11.90 0.39
N ARG A 42 -18.78 -10.71 0.86
CA ARG A 42 -17.79 -9.86 0.18
C ARG A 42 -16.38 -10.18 0.66
N ARG A 43 -15.65 -10.99 -0.10
CA ARG A 43 -14.27 -11.39 0.24
C ARG A 43 -13.37 -10.16 0.51
N PRO A 44 -12.53 -10.17 1.56
CA PRO A 44 -11.71 -9.01 1.94
C PRO A 44 -10.82 -8.45 0.81
N ALA A 45 -10.31 -9.32 -0.07
CA ALA A 45 -9.43 -8.93 -1.18
C ALA A 45 -10.18 -8.62 -2.49
N ALA A 46 -11.52 -8.67 -2.51
CA ALA A 46 -12.31 -8.55 -3.74
C ALA A 46 -12.03 -7.25 -4.50
N GLU A 47 -11.84 -6.15 -3.78
CA GLU A 47 -11.59 -4.82 -4.36
C GLU A 47 -10.13 -4.41 -4.34
N PHE A 48 -9.22 -5.29 -3.91
CA PHE A 48 -7.82 -4.91 -3.68
C PHE A 48 -7.18 -4.32 -4.94
N ALA A 49 -7.42 -4.92 -6.11
CA ALA A 49 -6.91 -4.42 -7.38
C ALA A 49 -7.45 -3.02 -7.73
N ALA A 50 -8.67 -2.69 -7.34
CA ALA A 50 -9.27 -1.37 -7.57
C ALA A 50 -8.76 -0.32 -6.56
N HIS A 51 -8.50 -0.72 -5.32
CA HIS A 51 -8.02 0.18 -4.26
C HIS A 51 -6.50 0.39 -4.27
N TRP A 52 -5.74 -0.60 -4.76
CA TRP A 52 -4.29 -0.59 -4.73
C TRP A 52 -3.67 0.65 -5.36
N PRO A 53 -4.10 1.15 -6.53
CA PRO A 53 -3.49 2.34 -7.12
C PRO A 53 -3.52 3.58 -6.21
N ALA A 54 -4.57 3.74 -5.41
CA ALA A 54 -4.68 4.84 -4.46
C ALA A 54 -3.79 4.64 -3.23
N LEU A 55 -3.73 3.41 -2.70
CA LEU A 55 -2.86 3.06 -1.58
C LEU A 55 -1.38 3.17 -1.97
N GLU A 56 -1.02 2.67 -3.14
CA GLU A 56 0.31 2.74 -3.72
C GLU A 56 0.75 4.20 -3.88
N HIS A 57 -0.10 5.06 -4.45
CA HIS A 57 0.18 6.49 -4.58
C HIS A 57 0.36 7.21 -3.23
N ALA A 58 -0.39 6.79 -2.20
CA ALA A 58 -0.26 7.36 -0.87
C ALA A 58 1.03 6.90 -0.17
N VAL A 59 1.40 5.63 -0.31
CA VAL A 59 2.51 5.00 0.42
C VAL A 59 3.86 5.24 -0.25
N PHE A 60 3.91 5.21 -1.57
CA PHE A 60 5.16 5.22 -2.32
C PHE A 60 5.31 6.48 -3.18
N ALA A 61 6.49 7.08 -3.12
CA ALA A 61 6.92 8.09 -4.07
C ALA A 61 7.43 7.37 -5.32
N ARG A 62 6.84 7.66 -6.47
CA ARG A 62 7.45 7.26 -7.74
C ARG A 62 8.68 8.13 -7.93
N THR A 63 9.87 7.56 -7.75
CA THR A 63 11.11 8.29 -8.03
C THR A 63 11.10 8.62 -9.52
N ALA A 64 10.95 9.90 -9.85
CA ALA A 64 11.22 10.37 -11.19
C ALA A 64 12.72 10.15 -11.40
N ARG A 65 13.10 9.26 -12.33
CA ARG A 65 14.41 9.40 -12.94
C ARG A 65 14.41 10.75 -13.63
N ASP A 66 15.06 11.73 -13.04
CA ASP A 66 15.46 12.97 -13.70
C ASP A 66 16.35 12.59 -14.89
N GLY A 67 15.71 12.28 -16.01
CA GLY A 67 16.31 12.30 -17.33
C GLY A 67 16.34 13.75 -17.77
N GLY A 68 17.29 14.51 -17.25
CA GLY A 68 17.67 15.78 -17.83
C GLY A 68 18.08 15.56 -19.29
N ILE A 69 17.46 16.29 -20.20
CA ILE A 69 18.07 16.67 -21.47
C ILE A 69 17.81 18.15 -21.65
N SER A 70 18.93 18.88 -21.74
CA SER A 70 19.11 20.30 -22.04
C SER A 70 18.31 20.81 -23.23
#